data_AF-A0A8S0YKU6-F1
#
_entry.id   AF-A0A8S0YKU6-F1
#
_cell.length_a   1.000
_cell.length_b   1.000
_cell.length_c   1.000
_cell.angle_alpha   90.00
_cell.angle_beta   90.00
_cell.angle_gamma   90.00
#
_symmetry.space_group_name_H-M   'P 1'
#
loop_
_entity.id
_entity.type
_entity.pdbx_description
1 polymer ?
#
loop_
_entity_poly.entity_id
_entity_poly.type
_entity_poly.pdbx_seq_one_letter_code
_entity_poly.pdbx_strand_id
1 'polypeptide(L)'
;MEEFFYVLSKYLKEISINESYKFNKFLDYQMINLNKNIETKKILEDIYSQFMKVEGYRVNKSNNNIYALKCVFSDVNFDNKIDNSNEIYKKPIEQSLAGKYIYPSVNGIIGEKDFITLVNSFINEINICKNEEQKFYVFKKFFSSIPAKNLPNCYVSLFNTAKIISAFFSCIKAESSKKSVEDREFLLVKGDVSGIQEFIFSISSKTAAKSLKGRSVYINFLTNIVSKYIVKRLGLSNNNILYNGGGNFYIIIPKSKYNEIIDIRNYISKVLLKAHKGKIYIAIEISGNDLDDDKSKIITINKLKDCSHFFNDVSQKTASLKNKKWSDIDIEKNFKNIFGPIDNGNQGKRTCNICGSILNNLDEGMCTMCKSFTELTNEIKGTKFYYEKTLSVDEMEIDEIRDYKDVFKSFGFEIKFTNINEIGFKKYLINGTDFLKYNCDGYIFKSLNLPEDSTFEKIISFNNINSNKKLGDKKLGALKLDVDNLGKIFLKGLKSNHKNEISIGETIELSDAISLFFEGYLNELIKNDNEKKRLNLMNLPGKIGIR
;
A
#
# COMPACT_ATOMS: atom_id res chain seq x y z
N MET A 1 4.55 18.81 -0.84
CA MET A 1 3.25 19.31 -0.33
C MET A 1 2.64 20.39 -1.20
N GLU A 2 3.43 21.15 -1.96
CA GLU A 2 2.92 22.19 -2.86
C GLU A 2 1.82 21.67 -3.81
N GLU A 3 1.99 20.45 -4.33
CA GLU A 3 1.04 19.79 -5.22
C GLU A 3 -0.31 19.51 -4.51
N PHE A 4 -0.24 19.11 -3.24
CA PHE A 4 -1.42 18.84 -2.42
C PHE A 4 -2.19 20.12 -2.11
N PHE A 5 -1.50 21.20 -1.73
CA PHE A 5 -2.14 22.49 -1.50
C PHE A 5 -2.69 23.11 -2.78
N TYR A 6 -2.01 22.92 -3.91
CA TYR A 6 -2.51 23.36 -5.21
C TYR A 6 -3.85 22.68 -5.55
N VAL A 7 -3.93 21.35 -5.43
CA VAL A 7 -5.17 20.59 -5.68
C VAL A 7 -6.28 21.01 -4.72
N LEU A 8 -5.97 21.15 -3.43
CA LEU A 8 -6.92 21.65 -2.43
C LEU A 8 -7.44 23.05 -2.81
N SER A 9 -6.57 23.97 -3.25
CA SER A 9 -6.96 25.32 -3.66
C SER A 9 -7.93 25.33 -4.85
N LYS A 10 -7.80 24.37 -5.78
CA LYS A 10 -8.72 24.25 -6.93
C LYS A 10 -10.07 23.71 -6.50
N TYR A 11 -10.08 22.66 -5.68
CA TYR A 11 -11.31 22.08 -5.12
C TYR A 11 -12.15 23.14 -4.40
N LEU A 12 -11.50 23.99 -3.60
CA LEU A 12 -12.22 24.99 -2.80
C LEU A 12 -12.78 26.15 -3.61
N LYS A 13 -12.17 26.49 -4.75
CA LYS A 13 -12.77 27.44 -5.68
C LYS A 13 -14.07 26.92 -6.29
N GLU A 14 -14.30 25.61 -6.29
CA GLU A 14 -15.56 25.01 -6.73
C GLU A 14 -16.65 25.09 -5.66
N ILE A 15 -16.27 25.16 -4.38
CA ILE A 15 -17.21 25.21 -3.27
C ILE A 15 -17.38 26.66 -2.81
N SER A 16 -18.50 27.28 -3.15
CA SER A 16 -18.86 28.61 -2.69
C SER A 16 -19.25 28.60 -1.21
N ILE A 17 -18.27 28.74 -0.31
CA ILE A 17 -18.49 28.88 1.14
C ILE A 17 -18.28 30.33 1.59
N ASN A 18 -19.27 30.88 2.28
CA ASN A 18 -19.27 32.27 2.76
C ASN A 18 -18.26 32.53 3.89
N GLU A 19 -17.90 31.52 4.70
CA GLU A 19 -16.91 31.63 5.79
C GLU A 19 -15.44 31.38 5.36
N SER A 20 -15.16 31.43 4.05
CA SER A 20 -13.87 31.02 3.47
C SER A 20 -12.66 31.93 3.77
N TYR A 21 -12.81 33.07 4.45
CA TYR A 21 -11.72 34.05 4.60
C TYR A 21 -10.47 33.49 5.31
N LYS A 22 -10.63 32.84 6.47
CA LYS A 22 -9.50 32.26 7.23
C LYS A 22 -8.77 31.19 6.39
N PHE A 23 -9.53 30.43 5.61
CA PHE A 23 -8.99 29.34 4.83
C PHE A 23 -8.31 29.80 3.55
N ASN A 24 -8.91 30.77 2.84
CA ASN A 24 -8.31 31.42 1.68
C ASN A 24 -6.98 32.06 2.08
N LYS A 25 -6.94 32.79 3.21
CA LYS A 25 -5.69 33.36 3.73
C LYS A 25 -4.63 32.30 4.06
N PHE A 26 -5.03 31.17 4.65
CA PHE A 26 -4.12 30.05 4.90
C PHE A 26 -3.57 29.48 3.59
N LEU A 27 -4.42 29.23 2.59
CA LEU A 27 -3.97 28.68 1.31
C LEU A 27 -3.11 29.64 0.53
N ASP A 28 -3.46 30.93 0.51
CA ASP A 28 -2.66 31.98 -0.11
C ASP A 28 -1.25 31.97 0.45
N TYR A 29 -1.11 31.81 1.78
CA TYR A 29 0.18 31.66 2.44
C TYR A 29 0.94 30.40 2.01
N GLN A 30 0.29 29.23 2.00
CA GLN A 30 0.93 27.98 1.56
C GLN A 30 1.35 28.01 0.09
N MET A 31 0.65 28.81 -0.72
CA MET A 31 0.87 28.94 -2.17
C MET A 31 1.91 30.00 -2.54
N ILE A 32 2.46 30.79 -1.60
CA ILE A 32 3.40 31.89 -1.90
C ILE A 32 4.60 31.40 -2.72
N ASN A 33 5.24 30.31 -2.29
CA ASN A 33 6.44 29.78 -2.96
C ASN A 33 6.12 29.24 -4.35
N LEU A 34 5.02 28.48 -4.45
CA LEU A 34 4.54 27.98 -5.73
C LEU A 34 4.18 29.11 -6.71
N ASN A 35 3.58 30.19 -6.21
CA ASN A 35 3.26 31.38 -7.00
C ASN A 35 4.51 32.14 -7.49
N LYS A 36 5.63 32.05 -6.77
CA LYS A 36 6.92 32.62 -7.20
C LYS A 36 7.61 31.76 -8.25
N ASN A 37 7.42 30.44 -8.23
CA ASN A 37 8.00 29.51 -9.21
C ASN A 37 7.04 29.28 -10.40
N ILE A 38 7.07 30.21 -11.36
CA ILE A 38 6.16 30.24 -12.53
C ILE A 38 6.21 28.93 -13.32
N GLU A 39 7.39 28.35 -13.52
CA GLU A 39 7.56 27.11 -14.28
C GLU A 39 6.91 25.92 -13.56
N THR A 40 7.20 25.74 -12.27
CA THR A 40 6.62 24.67 -11.44
C THR A 40 5.09 24.80 -11.38
N LYS A 41 4.58 26.02 -11.22
CA LYS A 41 3.13 26.28 -11.23
C LYS A 41 2.49 25.93 -12.57
N LYS A 42 3.11 26.31 -13.68
CA LYS A 42 2.61 26.00 -15.03
C LYS A 42 2.52 24.49 -15.26
N ILE A 43 3.55 23.75 -14.89
CA ILE A 43 3.55 22.28 -15.00
C ILE A 43 2.40 21.67 -14.18
N LEU A 44 2.21 22.11 -12.93
CA LEU A 44 1.09 21.64 -12.09
C LEU A 44 -0.27 22.02 -12.67
N GLU A 45 -0.40 23.22 -13.23
CA GLU A 45 -1.60 23.68 -13.93
C GLU A 45 -1.94 22.79 -15.12
N ASP A 46 -0.95 22.46 -15.95
CA ASP A 46 -1.11 21.59 -17.11
C ASP A 46 -1.49 20.16 -16.69
N ILE A 47 -0.78 19.56 -15.72
CA ILE A 47 -1.11 18.22 -15.21
C ILE A 47 -2.53 18.18 -14.65
N TYR A 48 -2.90 19.14 -13.79
CA TYR A 48 -4.22 19.18 -13.17
C TYR A 48 -5.33 19.35 -14.22
N SER A 49 -5.15 20.28 -15.16
CA SER A 49 -6.11 20.52 -16.24
C SER A 49 -6.35 19.25 -17.06
N GLN A 50 -5.28 18.54 -17.44
CA GLN A 50 -5.40 17.31 -18.21
C GLN A 50 -6.00 16.17 -17.39
N PHE A 51 -5.57 15.99 -16.13
CA PHE A 51 -6.12 14.96 -15.24
C PHE A 51 -7.63 15.15 -15.00
N MET A 52 -8.07 16.39 -14.72
CA MET A 52 -9.49 16.67 -14.46
C MET A 52 -10.37 16.51 -15.71
N LYS A 53 -9.85 16.76 -16.91
CA LYS A 53 -10.57 16.47 -18.17
C LYS A 53 -10.76 14.97 -18.36
N VAL A 54 -9.70 14.21 -18.09
CA VAL A 54 -9.64 12.76 -18.27
C VAL A 54 -10.64 12.03 -17.38
N GLU A 55 -10.76 12.42 -16.12
CA GLU A 55 -11.71 11.80 -15.20
C GLU A 55 -13.21 12.10 -15.53
N GLY A 56 -13.49 12.81 -16.63
CA GLY A 56 -14.84 12.99 -17.15
C GLY A 56 -15.72 13.90 -16.30
N TYR A 57 -15.12 14.65 -15.38
CA TYR A 57 -15.86 15.50 -14.47
C TYR A 57 -16.41 16.75 -15.18
N ARG A 58 -17.57 16.65 -15.83
CA ARG A 58 -18.28 17.83 -16.38
C ARG A 58 -18.75 18.74 -15.24
N VAL A 59 -18.67 20.05 -15.45
CA VAL A 59 -19.07 21.08 -14.48
C VAL A 59 -20.57 21.34 -14.68
N ASN A 60 -21.43 20.63 -13.96
CA ASN A 60 -22.78 21.15 -13.74
C ASN A 60 -22.75 21.92 -12.42
N LYS A 61 -22.60 23.25 -12.54
CA LYS A 61 -22.91 24.18 -11.46
C LYS A 61 -24.41 24.17 -11.28
N SER A 62 -24.92 23.78 -10.11
CA SER A 62 -26.26 24.24 -9.71
C SER A 62 -26.65 24.13 -8.24
N ASN A 63 -25.84 23.58 -7.31
CA ASN A 63 -26.26 23.50 -5.90
C ASN A 63 -25.13 23.87 -4.92
N ASN A 64 -25.48 24.60 -3.84
CA ASN A 64 -24.60 24.94 -2.70
C ASN A 64 -24.23 23.72 -1.82
N ASN A 65 -24.57 22.50 -2.24
CA ASN A 65 -24.38 21.31 -1.43
C ASN A 65 -22.93 20.82 -1.51
N ILE A 66 -22.40 20.37 -0.37
CA ILE A 66 -21.10 19.70 -0.29
C ILE A 66 -21.37 18.19 -0.28
N TYR A 67 -20.78 17.46 -1.23
CA TYR A 67 -21.04 16.03 -1.41
C TYR A 67 -19.99 15.18 -0.69
N ALA A 68 -20.42 14.07 -0.10
CA ALA A 68 -19.49 13.04 0.39
C ALA A 68 -18.98 12.17 -0.77
N LEU A 69 -17.77 11.64 -0.61
CA LEU A 69 -17.16 10.74 -1.60
C LEU A 69 -18.01 9.47 -1.76
N LYS A 70 -18.34 9.11 -3.01
CA LYS A 70 -19.05 7.87 -3.31
C LYS A 70 -18.13 6.68 -3.04
N CYS A 71 -18.64 5.64 -2.39
CA CYS A 71 -17.90 4.40 -2.21
C CYS A 71 -17.65 3.78 -3.59
N VAL A 72 -16.39 3.42 -3.87
CA VAL A 72 -15.98 2.79 -5.13
C VAL A 72 -16.63 1.42 -5.35
N PHE A 73 -17.08 0.75 -4.29
CA PHE A 73 -17.80 -0.51 -4.38
C PHE A 73 -19.27 -0.37 -4.76
N SER A 74 -19.86 0.82 -4.66
CA SER A 74 -21.30 1.03 -4.90
C SER A 74 -21.75 0.64 -6.31
N ASP A 75 -20.82 0.66 -7.28
CA ASP A 75 -21.12 0.43 -8.69
C ASP A 75 -20.42 -0.82 -9.24
N VAL A 76 -19.88 -1.68 -8.37
CA VAL A 76 -19.22 -2.91 -8.82
C VAL A 76 -20.27 -3.86 -9.38
N ASN A 77 -20.34 -3.96 -10.72
CA ASN A 77 -21.28 -4.83 -11.40
C ASN A 77 -20.55 -5.71 -12.44
N PHE A 78 -20.95 -6.99 -12.50
CA PHE A 78 -20.36 -7.97 -13.41
C PHE A 78 -21.30 -8.43 -14.52
N ASP A 79 -22.62 -8.28 -14.34
CA ASP A 79 -23.64 -9.02 -15.10
C ASP A 79 -24.72 -8.11 -15.70
N ASN A 80 -24.55 -6.78 -15.69
CA ASN A 80 -25.57 -5.79 -16.09
C ASN A 80 -26.93 -5.97 -15.38
N LYS A 81 -27.02 -6.82 -14.34
CA LYS A 81 -28.18 -6.93 -13.48
C LYS A 81 -28.24 -5.65 -12.67
N ILE A 82 -29.31 -4.90 -12.86
CA ILE A 82 -29.59 -3.68 -12.12
C ILE A 82 -29.75 -4.10 -10.66
N ASP A 83 -28.83 -3.67 -9.80
CA ASP A 83 -29.08 -3.69 -8.38
C ASP A 83 -30.20 -2.66 -8.14
N ASN A 84 -31.39 -3.14 -7.79
CA ASN A 84 -32.56 -2.29 -7.56
C ASN A 84 -32.46 -1.50 -6.25
N SER A 85 -31.36 -1.64 -5.49
CA SER A 85 -31.06 -0.76 -4.38
C SER A 85 -30.57 0.59 -4.90
N ASN A 86 -31.41 1.63 -4.83
CA ASN A 86 -31.00 3.03 -5.05
C ASN A 86 -30.06 3.56 -3.94
N GLU A 87 -29.44 2.69 -3.15
CA GLU A 87 -28.64 3.05 -1.98
C GLU A 87 -27.22 3.47 -2.40
N ILE A 88 -26.95 4.77 -2.32
CA ILE A 88 -25.63 5.31 -2.63
C ILE A 88 -24.78 5.34 -1.35
N TYR A 89 -23.86 4.39 -1.21
CA TYR A 89 -22.92 4.36 -0.10
C TYR A 89 -21.85 5.46 -0.21
N LYS A 90 -21.61 6.14 0.90
CA LYS A 90 -20.79 7.35 0.99
C LYS A 90 -19.80 7.23 2.14
N LYS A 91 -18.55 7.62 1.91
CA LYS A 91 -17.53 7.56 2.95
C LYS A 91 -17.82 8.59 4.05
N PRO A 92 -17.63 8.23 5.33
CA PRO A 92 -17.74 9.18 6.44
C PRO A 92 -16.65 10.24 6.29
N ILE A 93 -17.00 11.48 6.66
CA ILE A 93 -16.13 12.66 6.58
C ILE A 93 -14.84 12.46 7.39
N GLU A 94 -14.95 11.85 8.57
CA GLU A 94 -13.81 11.55 9.43
C GLU A 94 -13.45 10.07 9.38
N GLN A 95 -12.21 9.76 8.99
CA GLN A 95 -11.66 8.41 9.11
C GLN A 95 -10.98 8.25 10.47
N SER A 96 -11.77 7.94 11.50
CA SER A 96 -11.25 7.48 12.79
C SER A 96 -11.52 5.99 12.92
N LEU A 97 -10.47 5.18 13.15
CA LEU A 97 -10.64 3.76 13.51
C LEU A 97 -11.25 3.57 14.91
N ALA A 98 -11.45 4.63 15.68
CA ALA A 98 -12.13 4.56 16.97
C ALA A 98 -13.64 4.86 16.79
N GLY A 99 -14.47 3.83 16.58
CA GLY A 99 -15.94 3.93 16.75
C GLY A 99 -16.80 3.56 15.54
N LYS A 100 -18.11 3.90 15.61
CA LYS A 100 -19.16 3.55 14.63
C LYS A 100 -19.01 4.20 13.24
N TYR A 101 -18.14 5.21 13.09
CA TYR A 101 -18.00 6.06 11.90
C TYR A 101 -16.97 5.54 10.88
N ILE A 102 -16.74 4.23 10.86
CA ILE A 102 -15.71 3.61 10.03
C ILE A 102 -16.29 3.21 8.66
N TYR A 103 -17.57 2.84 8.61
CA TYR A 103 -18.20 2.24 7.44
C TYR A 103 -18.85 3.27 6.51
N PRO A 104 -18.82 3.05 5.18
CA PRO A 104 -19.67 3.81 4.27
C PRO A 104 -21.15 3.71 4.68
N SER A 105 -21.89 4.81 4.57
CA SER A 105 -23.32 4.86 4.90
C SER A 105 -24.15 5.46 3.77
N VAL A 106 -25.46 5.26 3.78
CA VAL A 106 -26.38 5.66 2.68
C VAL A 106 -26.62 7.18 2.62
N ASN A 107 -26.28 7.94 3.67
CA ASN A 107 -26.46 9.40 3.70
C ASN A 107 -25.23 10.15 3.19
N GLY A 108 -25.42 10.97 2.14
CA GLY A 108 -24.34 11.43 1.25
C GLY A 108 -24.09 12.93 1.13
N ILE A 109 -24.70 13.75 1.98
CA ILE A 109 -24.48 15.19 1.99
C ILE A 109 -23.65 15.55 3.21
N ILE A 110 -22.55 16.26 2.99
CA ILE A 110 -21.77 16.90 4.03
C ILE A 110 -22.47 18.23 4.35
N GLY A 111 -22.92 18.42 5.60
CA GLY A 111 -23.43 19.71 6.02
C GLY A 111 -22.33 20.78 5.92
N GLU A 112 -22.67 22.01 5.54
CA GLU A 112 -21.69 23.11 5.47
C GLU A 112 -20.92 23.27 6.80
N LYS A 113 -21.62 23.16 7.93
CA LYS A 113 -21.03 23.18 9.28
C LYS A 113 -20.04 22.05 9.52
N ASP A 114 -20.34 20.84 9.04
CA ASP A 114 -19.45 19.68 9.18
C ASP A 114 -18.18 19.88 8.36
N PHE A 115 -18.30 20.43 7.14
CA PHE A 115 -17.15 20.75 6.30
C PHE A 115 -16.30 21.88 6.90
N ILE A 116 -16.91 22.94 7.43
CA ILE A 116 -16.19 24.02 8.13
C ILE A 116 -15.46 23.45 9.36
N THR A 117 -16.07 22.54 10.10
CA THR A 117 -15.45 21.86 11.25
C THR A 117 -14.26 21.00 10.82
N LEU A 118 -14.39 20.25 9.71
CA LEU A 118 -13.31 19.47 9.12
C LEU A 118 -12.13 20.37 8.73
N VAL A 119 -12.40 21.47 8.02
CA VAL A 119 -11.36 22.41 7.56
C VAL A 119 -10.67 23.10 8.74
N ASN A 120 -11.41 23.53 9.75
CA ASN A 120 -10.82 24.12 10.95
C ASN A 120 -9.93 23.14 11.69
N SER A 121 -10.37 21.88 11.85
CA SER A 121 -9.57 20.81 12.44
C SER A 121 -8.30 20.52 11.63
N PHE A 122 -8.41 20.49 10.30
CA PHE A 122 -7.27 20.35 9.39
C PHE A 122 -6.25 21.49 9.57
N ILE A 123 -6.71 22.74 9.56
CA ILE A 123 -5.84 23.93 9.75
C ILE A 123 -5.11 23.85 11.10
N ASN A 124 -5.82 23.45 12.16
CA ASN A 124 -5.23 23.32 13.49
C ASN A 124 -4.14 22.25 13.52
N GLU A 125 -4.38 21.05 12.96
CA GLU A 125 -3.41 19.96 12.95
C GLU A 125 -2.23 20.24 12.00
N ILE A 126 -2.46 20.87 10.83
CA ILE A 126 -1.38 21.11 9.86
C ILE A 126 -0.44 22.22 10.32
N ASN A 127 -0.93 23.22 11.08
CA ASN A 127 -0.10 24.30 11.61
C ASN A 127 0.86 23.84 12.71
N ILE A 128 0.57 22.75 13.41
CA ILE A 128 1.45 22.16 14.43
C ILE A 128 2.42 21.11 13.87
N CYS A 129 2.32 20.77 12.58
CA CYS A 129 3.21 19.81 11.94
C CYS A 129 4.64 20.35 11.89
N LYS A 130 5.60 19.51 12.31
CA LYS A 130 7.03 19.79 12.39
C LYS A 130 7.77 19.52 11.09
N ASN A 131 7.22 18.67 10.22
CA ASN A 131 7.86 18.26 8.98
C ASN A 131 6.84 17.94 7.87
N GLU A 132 7.33 17.77 6.64
CA GLU A 132 6.50 17.50 5.46
C GLU A 132 5.79 16.12 5.52
N GLU A 133 6.38 15.13 6.19
CA GLU A 133 5.77 13.81 6.38
C GLU A 133 4.48 13.93 7.20
N GLN A 134 4.53 14.67 8.32
CA GLN A 134 3.36 14.92 9.16
C GLN A 134 2.27 15.64 8.37
N LYS A 135 2.62 16.67 7.58
CA LYS A 135 1.67 17.39 6.73
C LYS A 135 1.00 16.45 5.72
N PHE A 136 1.74 15.53 5.11
CA PHE A 136 1.21 14.53 4.20
C PHE A 136 0.18 13.62 4.89
N TYR A 137 0.49 13.11 6.08
CA TYR A 137 -0.43 12.25 6.83
C TYR A 137 -1.64 12.99 7.40
N VAL A 138 -1.49 14.27 7.80
CA VAL A 138 -2.63 15.13 8.13
C VAL A 138 -3.52 15.30 6.89
N PHE A 139 -2.96 15.64 5.73
CA PHE A 139 -3.74 15.77 4.51
C PHE A 139 -4.47 14.46 4.16
N LYS A 140 -3.78 13.32 4.26
CA LYS A 140 -4.37 11.99 4.08
C LYS A 140 -5.55 11.76 5.00
N LYS A 141 -5.40 12.03 6.31
CA LYS A 141 -6.45 11.86 7.32
C LYS A 141 -7.72 12.64 6.98
N PHE A 142 -7.58 13.90 6.57
CA PHE A 142 -8.73 14.79 6.37
C PHE A 142 -9.37 14.69 4.97
N PHE A 143 -8.60 14.33 3.93
CA PHE A 143 -9.05 14.45 2.54
C PHE A 143 -9.15 13.12 1.77
N SER A 144 -8.97 11.97 2.43
CA SER A 144 -9.22 10.64 1.83
C SER A 144 -10.71 10.28 1.70
N SER A 145 -11.61 11.04 2.35
CA SER A 145 -13.07 10.88 2.26
C SER A 145 -13.77 12.06 1.56
N ILE A 146 -13.01 13.05 1.10
CA ILE A 146 -13.52 14.22 0.38
C ILE A 146 -13.39 13.94 -1.11
N PRO A 147 -14.43 14.18 -1.93
CA PRO A 147 -14.33 13.92 -3.35
C PRO A 147 -13.35 14.88 -4.02
N ALA A 148 -12.67 14.41 -5.08
CA ALA A 148 -11.74 15.22 -5.86
C ALA A 148 -12.44 16.40 -6.55
N LYS A 149 -13.73 16.23 -6.84
CA LYS A 149 -14.63 17.25 -7.35
C LYS A 149 -15.94 17.21 -6.59
N ASN A 150 -16.52 18.36 -6.26
CA ASN A 150 -17.75 18.42 -5.48
C ASN A 150 -18.98 17.97 -6.29
N LEU A 151 -19.09 16.65 -6.52
CA LEU A 151 -20.13 15.99 -7.32
C LEU A 151 -20.69 14.77 -6.58
N PRO A 152 -21.98 14.45 -6.76
CA PRO A 152 -22.61 13.31 -6.11
C PRO A 152 -22.06 11.94 -6.56
N ASN A 153 -21.45 11.84 -7.75
CA ASN A 153 -20.94 10.58 -8.30
C ASN A 153 -19.41 10.55 -8.43
N CYS A 154 -18.69 11.28 -7.59
CA CYS A 154 -17.23 11.23 -7.57
C CYS A 154 -16.74 10.04 -6.71
N TYR A 155 -15.95 9.14 -7.32
CA TYR A 155 -15.34 7.98 -6.64
C TYR A 155 -13.91 8.25 -6.18
N VAL A 156 -13.22 9.22 -6.77
CA VAL A 156 -11.81 9.48 -6.48
C VAL A 156 -11.69 10.53 -5.38
N SER A 157 -10.93 10.23 -4.34
CA SER A 157 -10.70 11.19 -3.26
C SER A 157 -9.79 12.34 -3.67
N LEU A 158 -9.94 13.47 -2.97
CA LEU A 158 -9.09 14.64 -3.11
C LEU A 158 -7.62 14.31 -2.77
N PHE A 159 -7.41 13.48 -1.73
CA PHE A 159 -6.08 12.97 -1.39
C PHE A 159 -5.46 12.15 -2.54
N ASN A 160 -6.20 11.17 -3.10
CA ASN A 160 -5.65 10.35 -4.18
C ASN A 160 -5.40 11.16 -5.46
N THR A 161 -6.26 12.13 -5.77
CA THR A 161 -6.01 13.07 -6.87
C THR A 161 -4.71 13.85 -6.67
N ALA A 162 -4.50 14.40 -5.47
CA ALA A 162 -3.25 15.09 -5.14
C ALA A 162 -2.02 14.18 -5.21
N LYS A 163 -2.13 12.94 -4.70
CA LYS A 163 -1.08 11.93 -4.77
C LYS A 163 -0.70 11.59 -6.22
N ILE A 164 -1.69 11.36 -7.09
CA ILE A 164 -1.49 11.03 -8.50
C ILE A 164 -0.84 12.20 -9.24
N ILE A 165 -1.33 13.42 -9.04
CA ILE A 165 -0.75 14.63 -9.63
C ILE A 165 0.71 14.81 -9.18
N SER A 166 0.99 14.60 -7.89
CA SER A 166 2.37 14.63 -7.36
C SER A 166 3.26 13.54 -7.98
N ALA A 167 2.72 12.35 -8.26
CA ALA A 167 3.46 11.29 -8.94
C ALA A 167 3.87 11.69 -10.37
N PHE A 168 2.93 12.21 -11.17
CA PHE A 168 3.21 12.72 -12.52
C PHE A 168 4.18 13.90 -12.49
N PHE A 169 3.98 14.81 -11.55
CA PHE A 169 4.87 15.95 -11.35
C PHE A 169 6.31 15.49 -11.04
N SER A 170 6.47 14.48 -10.17
CA SER A 170 7.76 13.87 -9.89
C SER A 170 8.39 13.22 -11.12
N CYS A 171 7.60 12.52 -11.95
CA CYS A 171 8.09 11.94 -13.20
C CYS A 171 8.59 13.03 -14.17
N ILE A 172 7.82 14.12 -14.32
CA ILE A 172 8.13 15.23 -15.22
C ILE A 172 9.41 15.94 -14.80
N LYS A 173 9.59 16.17 -13.49
CA LYS A 173 10.82 16.77 -12.93
C LYS A 173 12.04 15.87 -13.06
N ALA A 174 11.86 14.55 -13.07
CA ALA A 174 12.95 13.59 -13.25
C ALA A 174 13.43 13.47 -14.70
N GLU A 175 12.72 14.09 -15.67
CA GLU A 175 13.10 14.11 -17.08
C GLU A 175 13.78 15.42 -17.47
N SER A 176 14.88 15.35 -18.20
CA SER A 176 15.56 16.53 -18.77
C SER A 176 14.86 17.08 -20.03
N SER A 177 13.82 16.42 -20.53
CA SER A 177 13.18 16.78 -21.80
C SER A 177 12.30 18.03 -21.67
N LYS A 178 12.26 18.89 -22.70
CA LYS A 178 11.35 20.04 -22.80
C LYS A 178 10.01 19.69 -23.46
N LYS A 179 9.62 18.41 -23.47
CA LYS A 179 8.32 17.98 -24.02
C LYS A 179 7.16 18.64 -23.27
N SER A 180 6.09 18.92 -24.00
CA SER A 180 4.80 19.31 -23.43
C SER A 180 4.32 18.26 -22.43
N VAL A 181 3.42 18.62 -21.52
CA VAL A 181 2.88 17.68 -20.54
C VAL A 181 2.06 16.57 -21.23
N GLU A 182 1.41 16.84 -22.35
CA GLU A 182 0.63 15.85 -23.10
C GLU A 182 1.48 14.80 -23.83
N ASP A 183 2.67 15.20 -24.31
CA ASP A 183 3.56 14.34 -25.11
C ASP A 183 4.52 13.50 -24.26
N ARG A 184 4.43 13.61 -22.93
CA ARG A 184 5.25 12.83 -22.01
C ARG A 184 4.73 11.43 -21.85
N GLU A 185 5.69 10.52 -21.80
CA GLU A 185 5.47 9.09 -21.83
C GLU A 185 5.83 8.50 -20.47
N PHE A 186 4.90 7.74 -19.91
CA PHE A 186 5.02 7.09 -18.62
C PHE A 186 4.87 5.58 -18.79
N LEU A 187 5.40 4.85 -17.81
CA LEU A 187 5.33 3.40 -17.73
C LEU A 187 4.77 3.01 -16.36
N LEU A 188 3.98 1.93 -16.35
CA LEU A 188 3.45 1.31 -15.15
C LEU A 188 4.29 0.09 -14.81
N VAL A 189 4.91 0.10 -13.64
CA VAL A 189 5.66 -1.02 -13.08
C VAL A 189 4.75 -1.78 -12.13
N LYS A 190 4.69 -3.10 -12.26
CA LYS A 190 4.01 -3.99 -11.32
C LYS A 190 5.03 -4.92 -10.67
N GLY A 191 4.97 -5.02 -9.34
CA GLY A 191 5.62 -6.08 -8.57
C GLY A 191 4.58 -7.05 -8.00
N ASP A 192 4.82 -8.37 -8.10
CA ASP A 192 4.00 -9.43 -7.48
C ASP A 192 4.91 -10.45 -6.78
N VAL A 193 4.76 -10.61 -5.47
CA VAL A 193 5.50 -11.61 -4.70
C VAL A 193 4.97 -13.02 -4.97
N SER A 194 5.85 -13.89 -5.46
CA SER A 194 5.63 -15.31 -5.65
C SER A 194 6.22 -16.11 -4.49
N GLY A 195 5.52 -17.18 -4.08
CA GLY A 195 5.95 -18.08 -3.01
C GLY A 195 5.49 -17.71 -1.59
N ILE A 196 4.64 -16.68 -1.42
CA ILE A 196 4.16 -16.21 -0.10
C ILE A 196 3.64 -17.37 0.77
N GLN A 197 2.81 -18.23 0.20
CA GLN A 197 2.13 -19.26 0.97
C GLN A 197 3.03 -20.41 1.37
N GLU A 198 3.84 -20.90 0.43
CA GLU A 198 4.85 -21.90 0.75
C GLU A 198 5.77 -21.34 1.82
N PHE A 199 6.27 -20.13 1.66
CA PHE A 199 7.14 -19.48 2.63
C PHE A 199 6.50 -19.33 4.02
N ILE A 200 5.23 -18.93 4.11
CA ILE A 200 4.56 -18.76 5.39
C ILE A 200 4.22 -20.11 6.01
N PHE A 201 3.60 -21.04 5.27
CA PHE A 201 2.96 -22.23 5.82
C PHE A 201 3.80 -23.51 5.77
N SER A 202 4.95 -23.55 5.07
CA SER A 202 5.83 -24.73 5.04
C SER A 202 6.56 -24.88 6.38
N ILE A 203 5.88 -25.39 7.42
CA ILE A 203 6.47 -25.53 8.74
C ILE A 203 6.18 -26.88 9.40
N SER A 204 7.25 -27.51 9.90
CA SER A 204 7.27 -28.92 10.32
C SER A 204 7.23 -29.15 11.85
N SER A 205 7.14 -28.12 12.69
CA SER A 205 7.27 -28.28 14.16
C SER A 205 6.30 -27.44 15.02
N LYS A 206 6.12 -27.83 16.29
CA LYS A 206 5.26 -27.14 17.28
C LYS A 206 5.74 -25.72 17.61
N THR A 207 7.05 -25.50 17.66
CA THR A 207 7.68 -24.18 17.94
C THR A 207 7.43 -23.15 16.84
N ALA A 208 6.94 -23.62 15.70
CA ALA A 208 6.96 -22.90 14.46
C ALA A 208 5.74 -21.99 14.24
N ALA A 209 4.67 -22.20 15.01
CA ALA A 209 3.55 -21.30 15.09
C ALA A 209 3.95 -19.88 15.54
N LYS A 210 5.03 -19.75 16.34
CA LYS A 210 5.58 -18.46 16.77
C LYS A 210 6.25 -17.68 15.63
N SER A 211 6.70 -18.35 14.58
CA SER A 211 7.35 -17.73 13.41
C SER A 211 6.37 -17.33 12.30
N LEU A 212 5.15 -17.90 12.26
CA LEU A 212 4.14 -17.65 11.24
C LEU A 212 3.83 -16.16 11.08
N LYS A 213 3.57 -15.48 12.21
CA LYS A 213 3.24 -14.05 12.18
C LYS A 213 4.42 -13.21 11.71
N GLY A 214 5.63 -13.47 12.21
CA GLY A 214 6.84 -12.80 11.78
C GLY A 214 7.08 -12.91 10.28
N ARG A 215 6.89 -14.11 9.69
CA ARG A 215 6.98 -14.31 8.23
C ARG A 215 5.92 -13.52 7.46
N SER A 216 4.68 -13.50 7.95
CA SER A 216 3.59 -12.70 7.38
C SER A 216 3.92 -11.20 7.38
N VAL A 217 4.41 -10.70 8.52
CA VAL A 217 4.79 -9.29 8.68
C VAL A 217 5.98 -8.97 7.79
N TYR A 218 6.98 -9.85 7.76
CA TYR A 218 8.13 -9.73 6.88
C TYR A 218 7.71 -9.55 5.41
N ILE A 219 6.81 -10.38 4.88
CA ILE A 219 6.35 -10.24 3.48
C ILE A 219 5.64 -8.90 3.24
N ASN A 220 4.79 -8.47 4.18
CA ASN A 220 4.09 -7.18 4.06
C ASN A 220 5.06 -5.98 4.06
N PHE A 221 6.11 -6.02 4.90
CA PHE A 221 7.12 -4.97 4.93
C PHE A 221 8.13 -5.08 3.79
N LEU A 222 8.43 -6.29 3.31
CA LEU A 222 9.29 -6.52 2.16
C LEU A 222 8.73 -5.84 0.91
N THR A 223 7.43 -5.98 0.62
CA THR A 223 6.84 -5.29 -0.54
C THR A 223 6.86 -3.77 -0.38
N ASN A 224 6.61 -3.27 0.83
CA ASN A 224 6.70 -1.84 1.13
C ASN A 224 8.13 -1.31 0.88
N ILE A 225 9.12 -1.97 1.47
CA ILE A 225 10.53 -1.60 1.38
C ILE A 225 11.06 -1.70 -0.05
N VAL A 226 10.75 -2.78 -0.77
CA VAL A 226 11.15 -2.93 -2.17
C VAL A 226 10.54 -1.84 -3.06
N SER A 227 9.26 -1.51 -2.87
CA SER A 227 8.63 -0.43 -3.65
C SER A 227 9.25 0.95 -3.37
N LYS A 228 9.58 1.23 -2.09
CA LYS A 228 10.28 2.45 -1.67
C LYS A 228 11.71 2.51 -2.22
N TYR A 229 12.41 1.37 -2.22
CA TYR A 229 13.74 1.24 -2.81
C TYR A 229 13.73 1.57 -4.30
N ILE A 230 12.75 1.03 -5.04
CA ILE A 230 12.59 1.32 -6.48
C ILE A 230 12.44 2.83 -6.71
N VAL A 231 11.46 3.49 -6.07
CA VAL A 231 11.23 4.93 -6.32
C VAL A 231 12.41 5.79 -5.88
N LYS A 232 13.04 5.47 -4.74
CA LYS A 232 14.23 6.20 -4.26
C LYS A 232 15.40 6.06 -5.23
N ARG A 233 15.65 4.85 -5.76
CA ARG A 233 16.76 4.60 -6.69
C ARG A 233 16.54 5.27 -8.05
N LEU A 234 15.29 5.43 -8.46
CA LEU A 234 14.89 6.19 -9.65
C LEU A 234 14.84 7.71 -9.43
N GLY A 235 15.05 8.20 -8.21
CA GLY A 235 14.97 9.64 -7.88
C GLY A 235 13.53 10.18 -7.89
N LEU A 236 12.55 9.33 -7.62
CA LEU A 236 11.12 9.66 -7.63
C LEU A 236 10.55 9.78 -6.21
N SER A 237 9.40 10.44 -6.10
CA SER A 237 8.64 10.57 -4.86
C SER A 237 8.01 9.22 -4.43
N ASN A 238 7.79 9.04 -3.12
CA ASN A 238 6.97 7.95 -2.60
C ASN A 238 5.53 7.97 -3.16
N ASN A 239 5.05 9.12 -3.64
CA ASN A 239 3.73 9.25 -4.28
C ASN A 239 3.63 8.49 -5.60
N ASN A 240 4.77 8.16 -6.25
CA ASN A 240 4.81 7.32 -7.43
C ASN A 240 4.37 5.88 -7.16
N ILE A 241 4.36 5.44 -5.90
CA ILE A 241 3.78 4.15 -5.48
C ILE A 241 2.26 4.31 -5.43
N LEU A 242 1.60 3.96 -6.53
CA LEU A 242 0.15 4.09 -6.69
C LEU A 242 -0.60 3.16 -5.73
N TYR A 243 -0.12 1.93 -5.60
CA TYR A 243 -0.68 0.91 -4.71
C TYR A 243 0.43 0.04 -4.13
N ASN A 244 0.25 -0.41 -2.88
CA ASN A 244 1.03 -1.47 -2.26
C ASN A 244 0.14 -2.25 -1.27
N GLY A 245 -0.16 -3.50 -1.58
CA GLY A 245 -1.00 -4.35 -0.74
C GLY A 245 -1.08 -5.79 -1.25
N GLY A 246 -1.38 -6.73 -0.36
CA GLY A 246 -1.59 -8.14 -0.73
C GLY A 246 -0.42 -8.79 -1.49
N GLY A 247 0.82 -8.38 -1.21
CA GLY A 247 2.00 -8.87 -1.92
C GLY A 247 2.20 -8.28 -3.32
N ASN A 248 1.49 -7.21 -3.69
CA ASN A 248 1.58 -6.58 -5.00
C ASN A 248 1.77 -5.07 -4.85
N PHE A 249 2.47 -4.45 -5.79
CA PHE A 249 2.56 -3.00 -5.89
C PHE A 249 2.52 -2.51 -7.32
N TYR A 250 2.05 -1.27 -7.51
CA TYR A 250 2.07 -0.56 -8.79
C TYR A 250 2.80 0.77 -8.62
N ILE A 251 3.75 1.05 -9.50
CA ILE A 251 4.55 2.28 -9.50
C ILE A 251 4.45 2.93 -10.87
N ILE A 252 4.26 4.24 -10.94
CA ILE A 252 4.36 4.99 -12.19
C ILE A 252 5.72 5.67 -12.31
N ILE A 253 6.37 5.51 -13.45
CA ILE A 253 7.71 6.05 -13.74
C ILE A 253 7.71 6.76 -15.10
N PRO A 254 8.63 7.72 -15.35
CA PRO A 254 8.81 8.26 -16.69
C PRO A 254 9.51 7.23 -17.58
N LYS A 255 9.23 7.25 -18.89
CA LYS A 255 9.81 6.30 -19.86
C LYS A 255 11.34 6.35 -19.90
N SER A 256 11.93 7.51 -19.65
CA SER A 256 13.39 7.70 -19.55
C SER A 256 14.07 6.79 -18.52
N LYS A 257 13.33 6.32 -17.50
CA LYS A 257 13.82 5.47 -16.41
C LYS A 257 13.77 3.97 -16.69
N TYR A 258 13.45 3.58 -17.93
CA TYR A 258 13.29 2.18 -18.34
C TYR A 258 14.52 1.31 -18.06
N ASN A 259 15.72 1.76 -18.43
CA ASN A 259 16.94 0.96 -18.22
C ASN A 259 17.28 0.85 -16.72
N GLU A 260 17.10 1.94 -15.97
CA GLU A 260 17.34 1.95 -14.52
C GLU A 260 16.45 0.95 -13.77
N ILE A 261 15.16 0.81 -14.16
CA ILE A 261 14.27 -0.18 -13.52
C ILE A 261 14.66 -1.63 -13.85
N ILE A 262 15.25 -1.89 -15.01
CA ILE A 262 15.77 -3.23 -15.35
C ILE A 262 16.94 -3.60 -14.43
N ASP A 263 17.87 -2.67 -14.21
CA ASP A 263 19.01 -2.88 -13.31
C ASP A 263 18.55 -3.08 -11.85
N ILE A 264 17.59 -2.27 -11.41
CA ILE A 264 16.95 -2.39 -10.10
C ILE A 264 16.29 -3.76 -9.94
N ARG A 265 15.53 -4.22 -10.95
CA ARG A 265 14.92 -5.56 -10.96
C ARG A 265 15.97 -6.65 -10.78
N ASN A 266 17.06 -6.59 -11.54
CA ASN A 266 18.16 -7.55 -11.46
C ASN A 266 18.79 -7.59 -10.06
N TYR A 267 19.02 -6.41 -9.46
CA TYR A 267 19.54 -6.31 -8.09
C TYR A 267 18.58 -6.93 -7.06
N ILE A 268 17.30 -6.58 -7.11
CA ILE A 268 16.27 -7.13 -6.21
C ILE A 268 16.24 -8.66 -6.29
N SER A 269 16.23 -9.23 -7.49
CA SER A 269 16.24 -10.68 -7.68
C SER A 269 17.50 -11.33 -7.13
N LYS A 270 18.69 -10.74 -7.32
CA LYS A 270 19.93 -11.25 -6.70
C LYS A 270 19.87 -11.24 -5.17
N VAL A 271 19.39 -10.17 -4.56
CA VAL A 271 19.25 -10.05 -3.09
C VAL A 271 18.30 -11.13 -2.56
N LEU A 272 17.13 -11.28 -3.20
CA LEU A 272 16.12 -12.26 -2.77
C LEU A 272 16.57 -13.71 -3.00
N LEU A 273 17.28 -14.00 -4.10
CA LEU A 273 17.84 -15.32 -4.35
C LEU A 273 18.83 -15.70 -3.25
N LYS A 274 19.73 -14.80 -2.88
CA LYS A 274 20.70 -15.00 -1.79
C LYS A 274 20.00 -15.21 -0.44
N ALA A 275 19.03 -14.36 -0.12
CA ALA A 275 18.33 -14.37 1.17
C ALA A 275 17.43 -15.61 1.36
N HIS A 276 16.69 -16.00 0.32
CA HIS A 276 15.59 -16.97 0.43
C HIS A 276 15.80 -18.26 -0.34
N LYS A 277 16.91 -18.40 -1.06
CA LYS A 277 17.28 -19.61 -1.81
C LYS A 277 16.14 -20.12 -2.69
N GLY A 278 15.50 -19.21 -3.44
CA GLY A 278 14.42 -19.57 -4.36
C GLY A 278 12.99 -19.51 -3.80
N LYS A 279 12.81 -19.46 -2.47
CA LYS A 279 11.48 -19.56 -1.83
C LYS A 279 10.61 -18.32 -2.02
N ILE A 280 11.23 -17.14 -2.09
CA ILE A 280 10.57 -15.87 -2.34
C ILE A 280 11.17 -15.24 -3.59
N TYR A 281 10.29 -14.82 -4.49
CA TYR A 281 10.63 -14.11 -5.72
C TYR A 281 9.65 -12.95 -5.89
N ILE A 282 10.12 -11.78 -6.34
CA ILE A 282 9.24 -10.67 -6.70
C ILE A 282 9.31 -10.50 -8.20
N ALA A 283 8.24 -10.87 -8.89
CA ALA A 283 8.12 -10.68 -10.33
C ALA A 283 7.86 -9.20 -10.60
N ILE A 284 8.84 -8.50 -11.20
CA ILE A 284 8.75 -7.08 -11.55
C ILE A 284 8.67 -6.98 -13.07
N GLU A 285 7.55 -6.45 -13.57
CA GLU A 285 7.33 -6.18 -14.99
C GLU A 285 6.89 -4.74 -15.21
N ILE A 286 7.12 -4.27 -16.44
CA ILE A 286 6.83 -2.90 -16.84
C ILE A 286 5.90 -2.92 -18.05
N SER A 287 4.89 -2.05 -18.05
CA SER A 287 3.99 -1.90 -19.19
C SER A 287 4.75 -1.40 -20.41
N GLY A 288 4.37 -1.87 -21.59
CA GLY A 288 4.92 -1.31 -22.82
C GLY A 288 6.35 -1.74 -23.19
N ASN A 289 6.93 -2.74 -22.52
CA ASN A 289 8.27 -3.33 -22.82
C ASN A 289 8.52 -3.76 -24.28
N ASP A 290 7.48 -3.85 -25.10
CA ASP A 290 7.57 -4.16 -26.54
C ASP A 290 7.86 -2.87 -27.33
N LEU A 291 8.84 -2.09 -26.87
CA LEU A 291 8.97 -0.62 -27.05
C LEU A 291 9.22 -0.11 -28.47
N ASP A 292 9.21 -0.95 -29.50
CA ASP A 292 9.55 -0.52 -30.86
C ASP A 292 8.38 -0.37 -31.84
N ASP A 293 7.17 -0.94 -31.60
CA ASP A 293 6.10 -0.87 -32.62
C ASP A 293 4.70 -0.40 -32.16
N ASP A 294 4.39 -0.36 -30.85
CA ASP A 294 3.01 -0.08 -30.41
C ASP A 294 2.89 1.08 -29.42
N LYS A 295 2.69 2.29 -29.97
CA LYS A 295 2.38 3.51 -29.19
C LYS A 295 1.11 3.38 -28.35
N SER A 296 0.23 2.40 -28.58
CA SER A 296 -0.98 2.21 -27.75
C SER A 296 -0.63 1.83 -26.31
N LYS A 297 0.48 1.11 -26.09
CA LYS A 297 0.94 0.58 -24.79
C LYS A 297 1.73 1.56 -23.93
N ILE A 298 1.94 2.79 -24.41
CA ILE A 298 2.60 3.87 -23.67
C ILE A 298 1.55 4.75 -22.99
N ILE A 299 1.76 5.05 -21.71
CA ILE A 299 0.87 5.91 -20.92
C ILE A 299 1.21 7.36 -21.23
N THR A 300 0.19 8.13 -21.62
CA THR A 300 0.23 9.61 -21.61
C THR A 300 -0.92 10.09 -20.73
N ILE A 301 -0.88 11.35 -20.26
CA ILE A 301 -1.91 11.84 -19.34
C ILE A 301 -3.31 11.75 -19.99
N ASN A 302 -3.42 12.00 -21.30
CA ASN A 302 -4.69 11.92 -22.03
C ASN A 302 -5.27 10.50 -22.08
N LYS A 303 -4.45 9.45 -21.90
CA LYS A 303 -4.87 8.05 -21.88
C LYS A 303 -5.24 7.53 -20.49
N LEU A 304 -5.21 8.36 -19.44
CA LEU A 304 -5.56 7.94 -18.08
C LEU A 304 -7.07 7.68 -17.88
N LYS A 305 -7.89 8.03 -18.87
CA LYS A 305 -9.35 7.90 -18.85
C LYS A 305 -9.78 6.44 -18.95
N ASP A 306 -9.07 5.66 -19.76
CA ASP A 306 -9.15 4.21 -19.79
C ASP A 306 -7.75 3.62 -19.60
N CYS A 307 -7.39 3.39 -18.34
CA CYS A 307 -6.10 2.78 -18.01
C CYS A 307 -6.18 1.26 -17.84
N SER A 308 -7.36 0.66 -17.97
CA SER A 308 -7.62 -0.76 -17.66
C SER A 308 -6.69 -1.70 -18.44
N HIS A 309 -6.41 -1.37 -19.69
CA HIS A 309 -5.51 -2.14 -20.55
C HIS A 309 -4.07 -2.16 -20.03
N PHE A 310 -3.54 -1.05 -19.47
CA PHE A 310 -2.16 -1.00 -18.97
C PHE A 310 -1.99 -1.89 -17.74
N PHE A 311 -2.98 -1.86 -16.83
CA PHE A 311 -3.00 -2.75 -15.66
C PHE A 311 -3.15 -4.22 -16.06
N ASN A 312 -3.91 -4.52 -17.12
CA ASN A 312 -4.05 -5.86 -17.66
C ASN A 312 -2.75 -6.37 -18.30
N ASP A 313 -2.13 -5.57 -19.19
CA ASP A 313 -0.88 -5.90 -19.89
C ASP A 313 0.22 -6.25 -18.88
N VAL A 314 0.50 -5.33 -17.95
CA VAL A 314 1.54 -5.56 -16.95
C VAL A 314 1.18 -6.74 -16.05
N SER A 315 -0.10 -6.97 -15.74
CA SER A 315 -0.53 -8.12 -14.94
C SER A 315 -0.30 -9.46 -15.62
N GLN A 316 -0.58 -9.57 -16.91
CA GLN A 316 -0.34 -10.78 -17.70
C GLN A 316 1.16 -11.05 -17.87
N LYS A 317 1.96 -10.00 -18.11
CA LYS A 317 3.43 -10.08 -18.17
C LYS A 317 4.00 -10.57 -16.84
N THR A 318 3.59 -9.98 -15.71
CA THR A 318 4.03 -10.42 -14.38
C THR A 318 3.63 -11.87 -14.11
N ALA A 319 2.42 -12.29 -14.47
CA ALA A 319 1.98 -13.69 -14.31
C ALA A 319 2.84 -14.66 -15.14
N SER A 320 3.21 -14.26 -16.36
CA SER A 320 4.09 -15.04 -17.24
C SER A 320 5.51 -15.14 -16.66
N LEU A 321 6.05 -14.04 -16.12
CA LEU A 321 7.36 -14.01 -15.47
C LEU A 321 7.43 -14.93 -14.24
N LYS A 322 6.33 -15.06 -13.49
CA LYS A 322 6.25 -16.00 -12.35
C LYS A 322 6.44 -17.47 -12.73
N ASN A 323 6.23 -17.82 -14.00
CA ASN A 323 6.51 -19.16 -14.55
C ASN A 323 7.96 -19.33 -15.04
N LYS A 324 8.73 -18.23 -15.12
CA LYS A 324 10.13 -18.18 -15.57
C LYS A 324 10.98 -17.47 -14.50
N LYS A 325 10.83 -17.86 -13.23
CA LYS A 325 11.53 -17.24 -12.10
C LYS A 325 13.04 -17.20 -12.37
N TRP A 326 13.68 -16.08 -12.00
CA TRP A 326 15.13 -15.85 -12.16
C TRP A 326 15.61 -15.67 -13.60
N SER A 327 14.72 -15.63 -14.59
CA SER A 327 15.09 -15.27 -15.98
C SER A 327 15.55 -13.82 -16.13
N ASP A 328 15.26 -12.98 -15.14
CA ASP A 328 15.64 -11.57 -15.07
C ASP A 328 17.06 -11.34 -14.49
N ILE A 329 17.75 -12.41 -14.10
CA ILE A 329 19.17 -12.40 -13.74
C ILE A 329 19.99 -13.22 -14.72
N ASP A 330 21.29 -12.94 -14.79
CA ASP A 330 22.22 -13.67 -15.63
C ASP A 330 22.31 -15.14 -15.16
N ILE A 331 21.64 -16.03 -15.90
CA ILE A 331 21.49 -17.44 -15.54
C ILE A 331 22.84 -18.13 -15.52
N GLU A 332 23.73 -17.84 -16.47
CA GLU A 332 25.05 -18.47 -16.54
C GLU A 332 25.89 -18.11 -15.31
N LYS A 333 25.94 -16.83 -14.96
CA LYS A 333 26.66 -16.38 -13.75
C LYS A 333 26.06 -16.90 -12.45
N ASN A 334 24.76 -17.21 -12.45
CA ASN A 334 24.04 -17.67 -11.26
C ASN A 334 23.64 -19.16 -11.33
N PHE A 335 24.16 -19.93 -12.29
CA PHE A 335 23.70 -21.29 -12.56
C PHE A 335 23.80 -22.18 -11.32
N LYS A 336 24.93 -22.12 -10.61
CA LYS A 336 25.15 -22.86 -9.36
C LYS A 336 24.19 -22.45 -8.24
N ASN A 337 23.76 -21.19 -8.18
CA ASN A 337 22.83 -20.71 -7.15
C ASN A 337 21.37 -21.07 -7.48
N ILE A 338 21.03 -21.19 -8.76
CA ILE A 338 19.67 -21.48 -9.22
C ILE A 338 19.43 -22.99 -9.36
N PHE A 339 20.35 -23.69 -10.00
CA PHE A 339 20.23 -25.11 -10.37
C PHE A 339 21.26 -26.02 -9.69
N GLY A 340 22.24 -25.44 -9.01
CA GLY A 340 23.24 -26.23 -8.28
C GLY A 340 22.62 -26.94 -7.08
N PRO A 341 23.31 -27.96 -6.56
CA PRO A 341 22.82 -28.73 -5.43
C PRO A 341 22.73 -27.84 -4.18
N ILE A 342 21.67 -28.03 -3.40
CA ILE A 342 21.42 -27.26 -2.17
C ILE A 342 22.47 -27.59 -1.10
N ASP A 343 23.03 -28.80 -1.13
CA ASP A 343 24.16 -29.23 -0.31
C ASP A 343 25.06 -30.26 -1.04
N ASN A 344 26.18 -30.61 -0.39
CA ASN A 344 27.16 -31.59 -0.91
C ASN A 344 27.13 -32.92 -0.13
N GLY A 345 26.08 -33.21 0.64
CA GLY A 345 25.93 -34.45 1.42
C GLY A 345 26.89 -34.63 2.61
N ASN A 346 27.61 -33.57 3.04
CA ASN A 346 28.61 -33.67 4.10
C ASN A 346 28.01 -34.06 5.47
N GLN A 347 28.69 -34.99 6.16
CA GLN A 347 28.44 -35.33 7.56
C GLN A 347 28.70 -34.10 8.46
N GLY A 348 27.70 -33.66 9.21
CA GLY A 348 27.78 -32.54 10.15
C GLY A 348 26.77 -31.41 9.90
N LYS A 349 26.13 -31.37 8.73
CA LYS A 349 25.03 -30.44 8.47
C LYS A 349 23.74 -30.91 9.14
N ARG A 350 22.99 -29.96 9.72
CA ARG A 350 21.68 -30.20 10.33
C ARG A 350 20.60 -29.44 9.56
N THR A 351 19.39 -29.97 9.59
CA THR A 351 18.23 -29.36 8.95
C THR A 351 17.51 -28.43 9.93
N CYS A 352 17.23 -27.20 9.53
CA CYS A 352 16.44 -26.28 10.32
C CYS A 352 15.00 -26.81 10.49
N ASN A 353 14.55 -26.92 11.74
CA ASN A 353 13.24 -27.45 12.13
C ASN A 353 12.03 -26.61 11.68
N ILE A 354 12.28 -25.42 11.10
CA ILE A 354 11.24 -24.48 10.66
C ILE A 354 11.24 -24.34 9.14
N CYS A 355 12.37 -23.99 8.51
CA CYS A 355 12.40 -23.77 7.07
C CYS A 355 12.94 -24.96 6.26
N GLY A 356 13.46 -26.00 6.90
CA GLY A 356 14.07 -27.13 6.20
C GLY A 356 15.43 -26.83 5.55
N SER A 357 15.99 -25.63 5.76
CA SER A 357 17.32 -25.29 5.22
C SER A 357 18.41 -26.07 5.95
N ILE A 358 19.37 -26.59 5.19
CA ILE A 358 20.48 -27.41 5.69
C ILE A 358 21.70 -26.51 5.95
N LEU A 359 22.19 -26.50 7.19
CA LEU A 359 23.21 -25.55 7.67
C LEU A 359 24.16 -26.23 8.68
N ASN A 360 25.37 -25.67 8.84
CA ASN A 360 26.35 -26.16 9.81
C ASN A 360 25.98 -25.75 11.25
N ASN A 361 25.54 -24.50 11.42
CA ASN A 361 25.23 -23.93 12.73
C ASN A 361 23.72 -23.71 12.81
N LEU A 362 23.09 -24.39 13.78
CA LEU A 362 21.71 -24.16 14.17
C LEU A 362 21.68 -23.88 15.67
N ASP A 363 20.94 -22.85 16.04
CA ASP A 363 20.66 -22.52 17.43
C ASP A 363 19.29 -23.10 17.80
N GLU A 364 19.24 -24.01 18.78
CA GLU A 364 18.03 -24.76 19.14
C GLU A 364 17.32 -25.43 17.93
N GLY A 365 18.08 -25.83 16.91
CA GLY A 365 17.55 -26.42 15.67
C GLY A 365 16.94 -25.39 14.69
N MET A 366 17.15 -24.09 14.90
CA MET A 366 16.70 -23.01 14.04
C MET A 366 17.87 -22.31 13.33
N CYS A 367 17.62 -21.83 12.11
CA CYS A 367 18.56 -20.95 11.41
C CYS A 367 18.35 -19.49 11.83
N THR A 368 19.37 -18.65 11.63
CA THR A 368 19.35 -17.21 11.96
C THR A 368 18.13 -16.50 11.38
N MET A 369 17.83 -16.74 10.09
CA MET A 369 16.65 -16.18 9.44
C MET A 369 15.33 -16.58 10.14
N CYS A 370 15.15 -17.85 10.50
CA CYS A 370 13.92 -18.29 11.20
C CYS A 370 13.84 -17.76 12.63
N LYS A 371 14.99 -17.64 13.32
CA LYS A 371 15.08 -17.03 14.65
C LYS A 371 14.64 -15.57 14.58
N SER A 372 15.14 -14.82 13.59
CA SER A 372 14.79 -13.41 13.39
C SER A 372 13.29 -13.18 13.15
N PHE A 373 12.56 -14.11 12.51
CA PHE A 373 11.10 -14.01 12.41
C PHE A 373 10.38 -14.25 13.74
N THR A 374 10.92 -15.10 14.60
CA THR A 374 10.39 -15.31 15.95
C THR A 374 10.60 -14.06 16.81
N GLU A 375 11.78 -13.43 16.69
CA GLU A 375 12.09 -12.14 17.32
C GLU A 375 11.14 -11.05 16.83
N LEU A 376 10.96 -10.93 15.51
CA LEU A 376 10.00 -9.99 14.91
C LEU A 376 8.58 -10.19 15.45
N THR A 377 8.11 -11.44 15.58
CA THR A 377 6.80 -11.72 16.20
C THR A 377 6.73 -11.17 17.63
N ASN A 378 7.81 -11.27 18.41
CA ASN A 378 7.84 -10.79 19.79
C ASN A 378 7.91 -9.26 19.86
N GLU A 379 8.71 -8.61 19.01
CA GLU A 379 8.83 -7.14 18.92
C GLU A 379 7.47 -6.48 18.59
N ILE A 380 6.60 -7.15 17.85
CA ILE A 380 5.29 -6.61 17.43
C ILE A 380 4.22 -6.71 18.54
N LYS A 381 4.34 -7.64 19.48
CA LYS A 381 3.34 -7.84 20.54
C LYS A 381 3.25 -6.60 21.42
N GLY A 382 2.04 -6.06 21.59
CA GLY A 382 1.78 -4.90 22.45
C GLY A 382 2.41 -3.57 21.97
N THR A 383 3.05 -3.56 20.79
CA THR A 383 3.73 -2.38 20.27
C THR A 383 2.74 -1.44 19.56
N LYS A 384 2.82 -0.15 19.89
CA LYS A 384 2.02 0.92 19.28
C LYS A 384 2.73 1.64 18.13
N PHE A 385 4.05 1.51 18.03
CA PHE A 385 4.86 2.29 17.10
C PHE A 385 5.70 1.42 16.16
N TYR A 386 5.80 1.89 14.92
CA TYR A 386 6.70 1.40 13.89
C TYR A 386 7.74 2.48 13.61
N TYR A 387 9.02 2.11 13.58
CA TYR A 387 10.12 3.01 13.28
C TYR A 387 10.78 2.62 11.96
N GLU A 388 11.06 3.61 11.11
CA GLU A 388 11.72 3.42 9.82
C GLU A 388 12.87 4.42 9.65
N LYS A 389 14.06 3.92 9.28
CA LYS A 389 15.20 4.75 8.90
C LYS A 389 15.60 4.42 7.47
N THR A 390 15.87 5.47 6.70
CA THR A 390 16.46 5.37 5.37
C THR A 390 17.98 5.42 5.50
N LEU A 391 18.66 4.47 4.87
CA LEU A 391 20.11 4.33 4.96
C LEU A 391 20.83 5.01 3.78
N SER A 392 22.09 5.41 4.02
CA SER A 392 23.04 5.83 2.99
C SER A 392 23.53 4.63 2.16
N VAL A 393 24.24 4.90 1.06
CA VAL A 393 24.81 3.83 0.21
C VAL A 393 25.85 3.02 0.98
N ASP A 394 26.71 3.68 1.77
CA ASP A 394 27.74 3.01 2.58
C ASP A 394 27.10 2.13 3.67
N GLU A 395 25.99 2.59 4.24
CA GLU A 395 25.20 1.80 5.20
C GLU A 395 24.47 0.61 4.54
N MET A 396 24.44 0.47 3.21
CA MET A 396 23.83 -0.66 2.52
C MET A 396 24.80 -1.81 2.23
N GLU A 397 26.11 -1.61 2.42
CA GLU A 397 27.08 -2.67 2.20
C GLU A 397 26.94 -3.76 3.26
N ILE A 398 26.75 -5.00 2.79
CA ILE A 398 26.60 -6.18 3.63
C ILE A 398 27.37 -7.32 2.97
N ASP A 399 28.29 -7.91 3.73
CA ASP A 399 29.08 -9.07 3.27
C ASP A 399 28.21 -10.30 3.02
N GLU A 400 27.22 -10.53 3.90
CA GLU A 400 26.36 -11.70 3.87
C GLU A 400 24.97 -11.38 4.45
N ILE A 401 23.91 -11.87 3.79
CA ILE A 401 22.53 -11.74 4.27
C ILE A 401 22.21 -12.89 5.22
N ARG A 402 22.03 -12.59 6.51
CA ARG A 402 21.83 -13.61 7.55
C ARG A 402 20.40 -13.64 8.08
N ASP A 403 19.76 -12.49 8.16
CA ASP A 403 18.42 -12.32 8.69
C ASP A 403 17.54 -11.38 7.86
N TYR A 404 16.33 -11.10 8.35
CA TYR A 404 15.41 -10.20 7.64
C TYR A 404 15.86 -8.73 7.67
N LYS A 405 16.61 -8.32 8.71
CA LYS A 405 17.10 -6.94 8.87
C LYS A 405 18.17 -6.67 7.80
N ASP A 406 19.05 -7.63 7.53
CA ASP A 406 20.01 -7.56 6.44
C ASP A 406 19.34 -7.45 5.07
N VAL A 407 18.21 -8.14 4.87
CA VAL A 407 17.43 -8.00 3.62
C VAL A 407 16.92 -6.57 3.46
N PHE A 408 16.35 -5.98 4.52
CA PHE A 408 15.87 -4.60 4.46
C PHE A 408 17.01 -3.59 4.30
N LYS A 409 18.13 -3.82 4.97
CA LYS A 409 19.35 -3.03 4.85
C LYS A 409 19.90 -3.07 3.41
N SER A 410 19.85 -4.23 2.73
CA SER A 410 20.20 -4.37 1.31
C SER A 410 19.35 -3.49 0.38
N PHE A 411 18.16 -3.09 0.83
CA PHE A 411 17.27 -2.17 0.13
C PHE A 411 17.32 -0.74 0.69
N GLY A 412 18.24 -0.44 1.61
CA GLY A 412 18.45 0.89 2.16
C GLY A 412 17.48 1.28 3.27
N PHE A 413 16.92 0.31 4.00
CA PHE A 413 15.98 0.55 5.09
C PHE A 413 16.32 -0.25 6.35
N GLU A 414 16.15 0.38 7.50
CA GLU A 414 16.11 -0.28 8.80
C GLU A 414 14.75 -0.04 9.43
N ILE A 415 14.17 -1.09 10.05
CA ILE A 415 12.89 -0.99 10.73
C ILE A 415 12.95 -1.54 12.15
N LYS A 416 12.13 -0.99 13.04
CA LYS A 416 11.96 -1.47 14.41
C LYS A 416 10.51 -1.38 14.87
N PHE A 417 10.11 -2.32 15.72
CA PHE A 417 8.84 -2.28 16.45
C PHE A 417 9.16 -2.18 17.94
N THR A 418 8.85 -1.04 18.55
CA THR A 418 9.09 -0.80 19.97
C THR A 418 8.21 0.33 20.50
N ASN A 419 7.94 0.33 21.80
CA ASN A 419 7.30 1.45 22.48
C ASN A 419 8.31 2.49 23.01
N ILE A 420 9.61 2.16 22.95
CA ILE A 420 10.72 3.03 23.34
C ILE A 420 11.05 3.96 22.16
N ASN A 421 11.40 5.21 22.47
CA ASN A 421 11.70 6.18 21.43
C ASN A 421 13.07 5.91 20.77
N GLU A 422 13.07 5.72 19.45
CA GLU A 422 14.28 5.51 18.66
C GLU A 422 14.72 6.81 17.95
N ILE A 423 15.93 7.27 18.26
CA ILE A 423 16.51 8.49 17.67
C ILE A 423 17.02 8.20 16.26
N GLY A 424 16.78 9.12 15.32
CA GLY A 424 17.21 8.97 13.92
C GLY A 424 16.27 8.15 13.04
N PHE A 425 15.12 7.73 13.58
CA PHE A 425 14.07 7.02 12.86
C PHE A 425 12.84 7.91 12.70
N LYS A 426 12.13 7.75 11.59
CA LYS A 426 10.74 8.23 11.47
C LYS A 426 9.84 7.32 12.29
N LYS A 427 8.96 7.92 13.09
CA LYS A 427 8.04 7.22 14.00
C LYS A 427 6.63 7.20 13.41
N TYR A 428 6.00 6.04 13.33
CA TYR A 428 4.64 5.88 12.83
C TYR A 428 3.73 5.24 13.87
N LEU A 429 2.51 5.77 14.01
CA LEU A 429 1.47 5.17 14.84
C LEU A 429 0.83 3.97 14.11
N ILE A 430 0.75 2.82 14.77
CA ILE A 430 0.10 1.62 14.23
C ILE A 430 -1.40 1.69 14.56
N ASN A 431 -2.24 1.57 13.53
CA ASN A 431 -3.69 1.47 13.62
C ASN A 431 -4.39 2.64 14.35
N GLY A 432 -3.91 3.86 14.15
CA GLY A 432 -4.54 5.08 14.68
C GLY A 432 -4.20 6.33 13.87
N THR A 433 -5.13 7.27 13.77
CA THR A 433 -4.98 8.52 12.99
C THR A 433 -4.69 9.75 13.86
N ASP A 434 -4.64 9.61 15.18
CA ASP A 434 -4.28 10.65 16.15
C ASP A 434 -2.77 10.70 16.43
N PHE A 435 -1.98 10.42 15.40
CA PHE A 435 -0.53 10.24 15.43
C PHE A 435 0.26 11.46 15.95
N LEU A 436 -0.27 12.67 15.74
CA LEU A 436 0.35 13.90 16.26
C LEU A 436 0.39 13.92 17.79
N LYS A 437 -0.62 13.35 18.48
CA LYS A 437 -0.66 13.27 19.96
C LYS A 437 0.49 12.43 20.52
N TYR A 438 0.98 11.48 19.72
CA TYR A 438 2.08 10.58 20.06
C TYR A 438 3.43 11.04 19.53
N ASN A 439 3.50 12.27 18.99
CA ASN A 439 4.68 12.83 18.34
C ASN A 439 5.24 11.91 17.23
N CYS A 440 4.35 11.28 16.45
CA CYS A 440 4.70 10.47 15.30
C CYS A 440 4.79 11.34 14.03
N ASP A 441 5.58 10.89 13.05
CA ASP A 441 5.67 11.46 11.70
C ASP A 441 4.48 11.08 10.81
N GLY A 442 3.83 9.94 11.10
CA GLY A 442 2.68 9.47 10.35
C GLY A 442 1.97 8.29 11.01
N TYR A 443 1.16 7.57 10.24
CA TYR A 443 0.48 6.37 10.70
C TYR A 443 0.40 5.28 9.63
N ILE A 444 0.21 4.03 10.07
CA ILE A 444 -0.02 2.90 9.19
C ILE A 444 -1.21 2.08 9.67
N PHE A 445 -1.97 1.52 8.73
CA PHE A 445 -2.93 0.46 9.03
C PHE A 445 -2.30 -0.85 8.62
N LYS A 446 -2.15 -1.77 9.57
CA LYS A 446 -1.65 -3.12 9.34
C LYS A 446 -2.25 -4.04 10.37
N SER A 447 -2.65 -5.24 9.96
CA SER A 447 -3.08 -6.28 10.89
C SER A 447 -1.87 -6.89 11.58
N LEU A 448 -1.30 -6.16 12.55
CA LEU A 448 -0.13 -6.55 13.35
C LEU A 448 -0.51 -7.09 14.73
N ASN A 449 -1.72 -6.77 15.20
CA ASN A 449 -2.15 -7.08 16.56
C ASN A 449 -2.09 -8.59 16.85
N LEU A 450 -1.20 -8.94 17.77
CA LEU A 450 -1.23 -10.18 18.52
C LEU A 450 -1.55 -9.80 19.97
N PRO A 451 -2.66 -10.29 20.57
CA PRO A 451 -2.90 -10.11 22.00
C PRO A 451 -1.68 -10.57 22.81
N GLU A 452 -1.34 -9.90 23.92
CA GLU A 452 -0.18 -10.24 24.76
C GLU A 452 -0.19 -11.71 25.24
N ASP A 453 -1.39 -12.30 25.32
CA ASP A 453 -1.64 -13.70 25.72
C ASP A 453 -1.84 -14.70 24.57
N SER A 454 -1.60 -14.29 23.32
CA SER A 454 -1.91 -15.07 22.10
C SER A 454 -0.82 -16.03 21.62
N THR A 455 0.03 -16.56 22.50
CA THR A 455 0.89 -17.68 22.06
C THR A 455 0.01 -18.87 21.68
N PHE A 456 0.32 -19.57 20.59
CA PHE A 456 -0.46 -20.73 20.13
C PHE A 456 -0.69 -21.76 21.26
N GLU A 457 0.33 -21.97 22.12
CA GLU A 457 0.22 -22.84 23.29
C GLU A 457 -0.75 -22.27 24.34
N LYS A 458 -0.72 -20.96 24.61
CA LYS A 458 -1.68 -20.28 25.48
C LYS A 458 -3.10 -20.28 24.90
N ILE A 459 -3.30 -20.07 23.61
CA ILE A 459 -4.64 -20.11 22.99
C ILE A 459 -5.29 -21.48 23.19
N ILE A 460 -4.51 -22.55 23.06
CA ILE A 460 -4.95 -23.92 23.35
C ILE A 460 -5.17 -24.10 24.86
N SER A 461 -4.30 -23.55 25.73
CA SER A 461 -4.40 -23.71 27.18
C SER A 461 -5.43 -22.81 27.87
N PHE A 462 -5.80 -21.65 27.29
CA PHE A 462 -6.81 -20.72 27.82
C PHE A 462 -8.21 -21.35 27.84
N ASN A 463 -8.46 -22.36 27.00
CA ASN A 463 -9.65 -23.21 27.09
C ASN A 463 -9.74 -24.01 28.41
N ASN A 464 -8.71 -24.00 29.26
CA ASN A 464 -8.74 -24.70 30.54
C ASN A 464 -9.27 -23.87 31.72
N ILE A 465 -9.38 -22.54 31.63
CA ILE A 465 -9.45 -21.75 32.88
C ILE A 465 -10.86 -21.26 33.26
N ASN A 466 -11.81 -20.96 32.37
CA ASN A 466 -13.08 -20.36 32.85
C ASN A 466 -14.32 -20.57 31.94
N SER A 467 -14.89 -21.78 31.93
CA SER A 467 -16.34 -21.88 31.72
C SER A 467 -16.89 -23.23 32.17
N ASN A 468 -17.80 -23.21 33.16
CA ASN A 468 -18.72 -24.28 33.54
C ASN A 468 -19.72 -24.68 32.44
N LYS A 469 -19.41 -24.39 31.17
CA LYS A 469 -20.16 -24.81 29.98
C LYS A 469 -19.19 -25.47 29.01
N LYS A 470 -19.04 -26.80 29.12
CA LYS A 470 -18.42 -27.62 28.08
C LYS A 470 -19.42 -27.72 26.91
N LEU A 471 -19.30 -26.84 25.92
CA LEU A 471 -19.99 -27.01 24.64
C LEU A 471 -18.92 -27.16 23.54
N GLY A 472 -18.79 -28.39 23.02
CA GLY A 472 -18.02 -28.70 21.81
C GLY A 472 -16.65 -29.38 22.00
N ASP A 473 -16.14 -29.91 20.89
CA ASP A 473 -14.80 -30.51 20.78
C ASP A 473 -13.69 -29.46 20.95
N LYS A 474 -12.58 -29.87 21.57
CA LYS A 474 -11.38 -29.04 21.71
C LYS A 474 -10.57 -29.04 20.41
N LYS A 475 -11.04 -28.27 19.42
CA LYS A 475 -10.38 -28.10 18.12
C LYS A 475 -10.03 -26.63 17.88
N LEU A 476 -8.95 -26.38 17.14
CA LEU A 476 -8.65 -25.07 16.59
C LEU A 476 -9.39 -24.89 15.28
N GLY A 477 -10.18 -23.83 15.17
CA GLY A 477 -10.77 -23.41 13.90
C GLY A 477 -9.78 -22.56 13.12
N ALA A 478 -9.54 -22.92 11.86
CA ALA A 478 -8.83 -22.07 10.90
C ALA A 478 -9.81 -21.61 9.84
N LEU A 479 -9.84 -20.31 9.58
CA LEU A 479 -10.68 -19.71 8.53
C LEU A 479 -9.78 -19.01 7.52
N LYS A 480 -9.98 -19.33 6.24
CA LYS A 480 -9.33 -18.67 5.11
C LYS A 480 -10.41 -18.09 4.22
N LEU A 481 -10.31 -16.80 3.96
CA LEU A 481 -11.23 -16.04 3.13
C LEU A 481 -10.44 -15.36 2.02
N ASP A 482 -11.00 -15.31 0.82
CA ASP A 482 -10.48 -14.53 -0.30
C ASP A 482 -11.62 -13.70 -0.91
N VAL A 483 -11.28 -12.62 -1.61
CA VAL A 483 -12.28 -11.83 -2.34
C VAL A 483 -12.54 -12.49 -3.69
N ASP A 484 -13.78 -12.89 -3.91
CA ASP A 484 -14.17 -13.48 -5.19
C ASP A 484 -13.98 -12.50 -6.34
N ASN A 485 -13.50 -13.02 -7.48
CA ASN A 485 -13.39 -12.29 -8.74
C ASN A 485 -12.57 -10.98 -8.67
N LEU A 486 -11.65 -10.82 -7.70
CA LEU A 486 -10.90 -9.58 -7.50
C LEU A 486 -10.25 -9.04 -8.77
N GLY A 487 -9.62 -9.91 -9.57
CA GLY A 487 -9.04 -9.52 -10.87
C GLY A 487 -10.09 -8.98 -11.86
N LYS A 488 -11.29 -9.57 -11.90
CA LYS A 488 -12.41 -9.10 -12.73
C LYS A 488 -12.93 -7.74 -12.21
N ILE A 489 -12.95 -7.52 -10.88
CA ILE A 489 -13.34 -6.22 -10.29
C ILE A 489 -12.43 -5.12 -10.81
N PHE A 490 -11.11 -5.31 -10.72
CA PHE A 490 -10.12 -4.34 -11.18
C PHE A 490 -10.19 -4.04 -12.69
N LEU A 491 -10.56 -5.03 -13.50
CA LEU A 491 -10.57 -4.89 -14.96
C LEU A 491 -11.89 -4.39 -15.55
N LYS A 492 -13.02 -4.79 -14.94
CA LYS A 492 -14.36 -4.56 -15.49
C LYS A 492 -15.38 -4.11 -14.45
N GLY A 493 -15.13 -4.33 -13.16
CA GLY A 493 -16.11 -4.11 -12.11
C GLY A 493 -16.57 -2.66 -12.00
N LEU A 494 -15.71 -1.68 -12.31
CA LEU A 494 -16.07 -0.26 -12.26
C LEU A 494 -16.68 0.26 -13.58
N LYS A 495 -16.86 -0.60 -14.58
CA LYS A 495 -17.62 -0.25 -15.79
C LYS A 495 -19.11 -0.34 -15.47
N SER A 496 -19.88 0.66 -15.87
CA SER A 496 -21.33 0.71 -15.70
C SER A 496 -22.03 0.99 -17.03
N ASN A 497 -23.35 0.86 -17.07
CA ASN A 497 -24.16 1.16 -18.28
C ASN A 497 -23.94 2.58 -18.84
N HIS A 498 -23.42 3.49 -18.02
CA HIS A 498 -23.11 4.88 -18.39
C HIS A 498 -21.61 5.15 -18.55
N LYS A 499 -20.73 4.16 -18.32
CA LYS A 499 -19.27 4.33 -18.29
C LYS A 499 -18.54 3.04 -18.67
N ASN A 500 -17.90 3.03 -19.84
CA ASN A 500 -17.14 1.88 -20.36
C ASN A 500 -15.63 1.92 -20.05
N GLU A 501 -15.15 2.98 -19.42
CA GLU A 501 -13.74 3.28 -19.17
C GLU A 501 -13.47 3.29 -17.67
N ILE A 502 -12.31 2.81 -17.22
CA ILE A 502 -11.90 2.87 -15.80
C ILE A 502 -10.68 3.77 -15.71
N SER A 503 -10.76 4.80 -14.86
CA SER A 503 -9.65 5.73 -14.68
C SER A 503 -8.59 5.20 -13.72
N ILE A 504 -7.41 5.83 -13.78
CA ILE A 504 -6.32 5.53 -12.84
C ILE A 504 -6.70 5.87 -11.40
N GLY A 505 -7.45 6.98 -11.20
CA GLY A 505 -7.93 7.38 -9.89
C GLY A 505 -8.87 6.35 -9.27
N GLU A 506 -9.80 5.82 -10.06
CA GLU A 506 -10.75 4.79 -9.64
C GLU A 506 -10.06 3.47 -9.27
N THR A 507 -9.07 3.07 -10.06
CA THR A 507 -8.27 1.87 -9.79
C THR A 507 -7.51 1.98 -8.47
N ILE A 508 -6.92 3.16 -8.19
CA ILE A 508 -6.21 3.43 -6.93
C ILE A 508 -7.18 3.46 -5.76
N GLU A 509 -8.33 4.13 -5.90
CA GLU A 509 -9.32 4.20 -4.83
C GLU A 509 -9.88 2.82 -4.46
N LEU A 510 -10.17 1.98 -5.45
CA LEU A 510 -10.57 0.58 -5.24
C LEU A 510 -9.50 -0.18 -4.46
N SER A 511 -8.24 -0.01 -4.86
CA SER A 511 -7.11 -0.67 -4.21
C SER A 511 -6.96 -0.24 -2.74
N ASP A 512 -7.06 1.06 -2.45
CA ASP A 512 -7.00 1.61 -1.10
C ASP A 512 -8.17 1.13 -0.23
N ALA A 513 -9.38 1.06 -0.81
CA ALA A 513 -10.57 0.59 -0.10
C ALA A 513 -10.44 -0.88 0.31
N ILE A 514 -9.90 -1.73 -0.57
CA ILE A 514 -9.61 -3.14 -0.26
C ILE A 514 -8.55 -3.24 0.85
N SER A 515 -7.45 -2.49 0.72
CA SER A 515 -6.40 -2.48 1.75
C SER A 515 -6.94 -2.03 3.11
N LEU A 516 -7.72 -0.94 3.16
CA LEU A 516 -8.30 -0.43 4.40
C LEU A 516 -9.25 -1.44 5.06
N PHE A 517 -10.02 -2.20 4.27
CA PHE A 517 -10.88 -3.26 4.79
C PHE A 517 -10.06 -4.34 5.50
N PHE A 518 -9.07 -4.93 4.84
CA PHE A 518 -8.29 -6.05 5.39
C PHE A 518 -7.27 -5.62 6.46
N GLU A 519 -6.70 -4.43 6.35
CA GLU A 519 -5.64 -3.94 7.25
C GLU A 519 -6.20 -3.14 8.43
N GLY A 520 -7.37 -2.51 8.27
CA GLY A 520 -8.03 -1.68 9.27
C GLY A 520 -9.35 -2.26 9.77
N TYR A 521 -10.39 -2.28 8.93
CA TYR A 521 -11.78 -2.55 9.36
C TYR A 521 -11.95 -3.94 9.97
N LEU A 522 -11.29 -4.95 9.41
CA LEU A 522 -11.34 -6.31 9.92
C LEU A 522 -10.93 -6.36 11.40
N ASN A 523 -9.86 -5.64 11.78
CA ASN A 523 -9.40 -5.59 13.17
C ASN A 523 -10.45 -4.97 14.12
N GLU A 524 -11.22 -3.98 13.65
CA GLU A 524 -12.27 -3.33 14.44
C GLU A 524 -13.55 -4.16 14.52
N LEU A 525 -13.93 -4.87 13.44
CA LEU A 525 -15.05 -5.83 13.46
C LEU A 525 -14.85 -6.91 14.53
N ILE A 526 -13.61 -7.37 14.70
CA ILE A 526 -13.26 -8.39 15.70
C ILE A 526 -13.36 -7.83 17.13
N LYS A 527 -12.96 -6.57 17.34
CA LYS A 527 -12.94 -5.94 18.67
C LYS A 527 -14.35 -5.59 19.19
N ASN A 528 -15.24 -5.12 18.31
CA ASN A 528 -16.54 -4.57 18.68
C ASN A 528 -17.62 -5.64 19.00
N ASP A 529 -17.32 -6.92 18.75
CA ASP A 529 -18.25 -8.03 19.04
C ASP A 529 -18.10 -8.44 20.53
N ASN A 530 -18.96 -7.89 21.40
CA ASN A 530 -18.92 -7.99 22.87
C ASN A 530 -18.87 -9.43 23.44
N GLU A 531 -19.13 -10.47 22.66
CA GLU A 531 -19.08 -11.87 23.10
C GLU A 531 -17.72 -12.59 22.89
N LYS A 532 -16.73 -11.97 22.24
CA LYS A 532 -15.57 -12.71 21.70
C LYS A 532 -14.21 -12.23 22.20
N LYS A 533 -13.99 -12.25 23.51
CA LYS A 533 -12.62 -12.46 24.08
C LYS A 533 -11.97 -13.82 23.66
N ARG A 534 -12.60 -14.58 22.74
CA ARG A 534 -12.25 -15.95 22.34
C ARG A 534 -11.70 -16.06 20.90
N LEU A 535 -11.72 -15.01 20.09
CA LEU A 535 -11.17 -15.03 18.73
C LEU A 535 -9.74 -14.45 18.72
N ASN A 536 -8.76 -15.35 18.67
CA ASN A 536 -7.36 -14.99 18.47
C ASN A 536 -7.01 -15.17 16.98
N LEU A 537 -6.67 -14.07 16.30
CA LEU A 537 -6.39 -14.09 14.86
C LEU A 537 -4.90 -13.92 14.57
N MET A 538 -4.36 -14.89 13.84
CA MET A 538 -3.14 -14.73 13.07
C MET A 538 -3.52 -14.39 11.62
N ASN A 539 -3.68 -13.11 11.31
CA ASN A 539 -3.82 -12.69 9.90
C ASN A 539 -2.49 -12.91 9.17
N LEU A 540 -2.52 -13.79 8.17
CA LEU A 540 -1.41 -14.18 7.31
C LEU A 540 -1.80 -13.83 5.86
N PRO A 541 -0.95 -13.14 5.08
CA PRO A 541 -1.26 -12.82 3.70
C PRO A 541 -1.32 -14.10 2.84
N GLY A 542 -2.23 -14.13 1.87
CA GLY A 542 -2.20 -15.11 0.80
C GLY A 542 -3.44 -15.12 -0.08
N LYS A 543 -3.24 -14.93 -1.39
CA LYS A 543 -4.15 -15.37 -2.46
C LYS A 543 -4.14 -16.89 -2.55
N ILE A 544 -5.27 -17.59 -2.47
CA ILE A 544 -5.40 -18.93 -3.06
C ILE A 544 -6.84 -19.08 -3.52
N GLY A 545 -6.97 -19.33 -4.82
CA GLY A 545 -8.23 -19.72 -5.41
C GLY A 545 -8.66 -21.10 -4.94
N ILE A 546 -9.97 -21.31 -4.95
CA ILE A 546 -10.57 -22.62 -4.76
C ILE A 546 -10.92 -23.14 -6.16
N ARG A 547 -10.61 -24.42 -6.38
CA ARG A 547 -11.19 -25.25 -7.44
C ARG A 547 -12.62 -25.60 -7.07
#